data_AF-A0A7C9B0U2-F1
#
_entry.id   AF-A0A7C9B0U2-F1
#
_cell.length_a   1.000
_cell.length_b   1.000
_cell.length_c   1.000
_cell.angle_alpha   90.00
_cell.angle_beta   90.00
_cell.angle_gamma   90.00
#
_symmetry.space_group_name_H-M   'P 1'
#
loop_
_entity.id
_entity.type
_entity.pdbx_description
1 polymer ?
#
loop_
_entity_poly.entity_id
_entity_poly.type
_entity_poly.pdbx_seq_one_letter_code
_entity_poly.pdbx_strand_id
1 'polypeptide(L)'
;TSVFEVIFERASREPKSGDKLLDRVNASNELNISLTVYTATLLIRCFGKGKMVDKLMLVFNELEPQKRDSNVRNVVIDELLRNGCLDDALQVLDEMLQPNAEFPPNE
;
A
#
# COMPACT_ATOMS: atom_id res chain seq x y z
N THR A 1 5.41 15.88 -12.60
CA THR A 1 4.16 15.26 -12.15
C THR A 1 4.48 13.85 -11.74
N SER A 2 4.43 13.56 -10.44
CA SER A 2 4.76 12.22 -9.93
C SER A 2 3.65 11.25 -10.36
N VAL A 3 3.99 10.00 -10.65
CA VAL A 3 3.01 8.92 -10.93
C VAL A 3 1.98 8.84 -9.79
N PHE A 4 2.43 9.13 -8.57
CA PHE A 4 1.62 9.30 -7.38
C PHE A 4 0.47 10.32 -7.54
N GLU A 5 0.73 11.51 -8.08
CA GLU A 5 -0.31 12.54 -8.27
C GLU A 5 -1.38 12.07 -9.26
N VAL A 6 -0.98 11.31 -10.27
CA VAL A 6 -1.88 10.76 -11.29
C VAL A 6 -2.72 9.61 -10.73
N ILE A 7 -2.12 8.70 -9.95
CA ILE A 7 -2.84 7.59 -9.30
C ILE A 7 -3.82 8.15 -8.26
N PHE A 8 -3.38 9.16 -7.50
CA PHE A 8 -4.18 9.83 -6.51
C PHE A 8 -5.38 10.56 -7.13
N GLU A 9 -5.16 11.40 -8.15
CA GLU A 9 -6.24 12.12 -8.85
C GLU A 9 -7.30 11.15 -9.41
N ARG A 10 -6.83 10.02 -9.94
CA ARG A 10 -7.69 8.97 -10.49
C ARG A 10 -8.43 8.19 -9.40
N ALA A 11 -7.80 7.95 -8.25
CA ALA A 11 -8.44 7.35 -7.08
C ALA A 11 -9.52 8.26 -6.49
N SER A 12 -9.31 9.57 -6.52
CA SER A 12 -10.27 10.57 -6.05
C SER A 12 -11.56 10.66 -6.88
N ARG A 13 -11.59 10.03 -8.06
CA ARG A 13 -12.73 10.02 -8.97
C ARG A 13 -13.59 8.74 -8.92
N GLU A 14 -13.18 7.70 -8.19
CA GLU A 14 -13.94 6.46 -8.09
C GLU A 14 -14.83 6.46 -6.84
N PRO A 15 -16.17 6.51 -6.97
CA PRO A 15 -17.06 6.55 -5.82
C PRO A 15 -17.33 5.13 -5.34
N LYS A 16 -16.83 4.77 -4.15
CA LYS A 16 -17.40 3.77 -3.23
C LYS A 16 -16.60 3.66 -1.93
N SER A 17 -17.27 3.99 -0.83
CA SER A 17 -16.97 3.72 0.59
C SER A 17 -15.63 4.20 1.17
N GLY A 18 -14.67 4.62 0.35
CA GLY A 18 -13.44 5.29 0.74
C GLY A 18 -13.57 6.79 0.98
N ASP A 19 -14.73 7.39 0.65
CA ASP A 19 -14.93 8.84 0.54
C ASP A 19 -14.42 9.62 1.76
N LYS A 20 -14.68 9.15 2.99
CA LYS A 20 -14.20 9.85 4.21
C LYS A 20 -12.67 9.82 4.39
N LEU A 21 -12.00 8.78 3.91
CA LEU A 21 -10.54 8.67 3.96
C LEU A 21 -9.92 9.41 2.77
N LEU A 22 -10.54 9.30 1.60
CA LEU A 22 -10.17 10.03 0.41
C LEU A 22 -10.29 11.53 0.63
N ASP A 23 -11.30 12.01 1.34
CA ASP A 23 -11.46 13.39 1.79
C ASP A 23 -10.34 13.82 2.76
N ARG A 24 -9.84 12.91 3.61
CA ARG A 24 -8.70 13.20 4.49
C ARG A 24 -7.37 13.23 3.74
N VAL A 25 -7.18 12.36 2.75
CA VAL A 25 -6.00 12.41 1.88
C VAL A 25 -6.09 13.62 0.93
N ASN A 26 -7.30 13.97 0.47
CA ASN A 26 -7.58 15.15 -0.34
C ASN A 26 -7.36 16.45 0.44
N ALA A 27 -7.75 16.51 1.73
CA ALA A 27 -7.40 17.61 2.63
C ALA A 27 -5.88 17.70 2.86
N SER A 28 -5.17 16.59 2.64
CA SER A 28 -3.72 16.53 2.65
C SER A 28 -3.06 16.88 1.30
N ASN A 29 -3.83 17.16 0.23
CA ASN A 29 -3.32 17.53 -1.10
C ASN A 29 -2.59 18.87 -1.16
N GLU A 30 -2.63 19.68 -0.10
CA GLU A 30 -1.74 20.85 0.03
C GLU A 30 -0.32 20.46 0.46
N LEU A 31 -0.13 19.22 0.93
CA LEU A 31 1.18 18.73 1.31
C LEU A 31 1.74 17.90 0.15
N ASN A 32 2.88 18.36 -0.33
CA ASN A 32 3.83 17.65 -1.17
C ASN A 32 4.42 16.46 -0.35
N ILE A 33 3.57 15.49 0.04
CA ILE A 33 3.90 14.47 1.03
C ILE A 33 4.86 13.48 0.38
N SER A 34 6.12 13.55 0.80
CA SER A 34 7.11 12.49 0.58
C SER A 34 6.48 11.14 0.97
N LEU A 35 6.62 10.12 0.11
CA LEU A 35 6.10 8.77 0.36
C LEU A 35 6.82 8.16 1.57
N THR A 36 6.31 8.45 2.76
CA THR A 36 6.77 7.88 4.02
C THR A 36 6.10 6.53 4.25
N VAL A 37 6.71 5.71 5.11
CA VAL A 37 6.15 4.41 5.56
C VAL A 37 4.71 4.57 6.06
N TYR A 38 4.45 5.63 6.82
CA TYR A 38 3.12 5.91 7.36
C TYR A 38 2.08 6.18 6.26
N THR A 39 2.39 7.09 5.33
CA THR A 39 1.47 7.45 4.24
C THR A 39 1.22 6.26 3.32
N ALA A 40 2.27 5.50 2.98
CA ALA A 40 2.14 4.31 2.14
C ALA A 40 1.28 3.22 2.81
N THR A 41 1.48 2.96 4.10
CA THR A 41 0.66 2.00 4.86
C THR A 41 -0.81 2.39 4.86
N LEU A 42 -1.11 3.68 5.01
CA LEU A 42 -2.49 4.19 4.96
C LEU A 42 -3.13 3.97 3.58
N LEU A 43 -2.39 4.26 2.52
CA LEU A 43 -2.84 4.09 1.13
C LEU A 43 -3.05 2.62 0.77
N ILE A 44 -2.12 1.74 1.16
CA ILE A 44 -2.24 0.28 1.00
C ILE A 44 -3.54 -0.21 1.63
N ARG A 45 -3.83 0.18 2.89
CA ARG A 45 -5.10 -0.17 3.56
C ARG A 45 -6.33 0.42 2.86
N CYS A 46 -6.22 1.64 2.35
CA CYS A 46 -7.31 2.29 1.64
C CYS A 46 -7.66 1.55 0.34
N PHE A 47 -6.64 1.28 -0.49
CA PHE A 47 -6.81 0.54 -1.74
C PHE A 47 -7.21 -0.91 -1.52
N GLY A 48 -6.67 -1.58 -0.50
CA GLY A 48 -7.06 -2.93 -0.11
C GLY A 48 -8.54 -3.01 0.28
N LYS A 49 -9.03 -2.09 1.12
CA LYS A 49 -10.47 -2.00 1.44
C LYS A 49 -11.34 -1.66 0.23
N GLY A 50 -10.82 -0.88 -0.71
CA GLY A 50 -11.47 -0.56 -1.98
C GLY A 50 -11.41 -1.66 -3.03
N LYS A 51 -10.79 -2.81 -2.73
CA LYS A 51 -10.50 -3.90 -3.70
C LYS A 51 -9.68 -3.47 -4.91
N MET A 52 -8.88 -2.41 -4.77
CA MET A 52 -8.00 -1.87 -5.80
C MET A 52 -6.59 -2.45 -5.65
N VAL A 53 -6.45 -3.77 -5.82
CA VAL A 53 -5.19 -4.49 -5.56
C VAL A 53 -4.03 -3.99 -6.42
N ASP A 54 -4.28 -3.65 -7.68
CA ASP A 54 -3.24 -3.08 -8.56
C ASP A 54 -2.64 -1.80 -7.98
N LYS A 55 -3.49 -0.90 -7.46
CA LYS A 55 -3.05 0.37 -6.85
C LYS A 55 -2.32 0.14 -5.54
N LEU A 56 -2.78 -0.83 -4.74
CA LEU A 56 -2.11 -1.26 -3.53
C LEU A 56 -0.67 -1.70 -3.83
N MET A 57 -0.49 -2.57 -4.83
CA MET A 57 0.83 -3.09 -5.20
C MET A 57 1.72 -2.02 -5.82
N LEU A 58 1.15 -1.05 -6.54
CA LEU A 58 1.90 0.12 -7.02
C LEU A 58 2.49 0.93 -5.85
N VAL A 59 1.70 1.25 -4.83
CA VAL A 59 2.20 1.99 -3.65
C VAL A 59 3.29 1.20 -2.91
N PHE A 60 3.08 -0.11 -2.73
CA PHE A 60 4.09 -0.98 -2.13
C PHE A 60 5.40 -0.98 -2.94
N ASN A 61 5.30 -1.02 -4.27
CA ASN A 61 6.45 -1.04 -5.16
C ASN A 61 7.15 0.33 -5.33
N GLU A 62 6.47 1.44 -5.05
CA GLU A 62 7.08 2.78 -5.03
C GLU A 62 7.87 3.06 -3.75
N LEU A 63 7.58 2.37 -2.65
CA LEU A 63 8.40 2.47 -1.43
C LEU A 63 9.82 1.95 -1.71
N GLU A 64 10.83 2.68 -1.24
CA GLU A 64 12.21 2.19 -1.24
C GLU A 64 12.29 0.84 -0.50
N PRO A 65 13.08 -0.15 -1.00
CA PRO A 65 13.16 -1.47 -0.37
C PRO A 65 13.48 -1.44 1.13
N GLN A 66 14.34 -0.50 1.55
CA GLN A 66 14.75 -0.28 2.95
C GLN A 66 13.60 0.21 3.85
N LYS A 67 12.55 0.78 3.26
CA LYS A 67 11.34 1.27 3.95
C LYS A 67 10.21 0.23 3.98
N ARG A 68 10.37 -0.91 3.30
CA ARG A 68 9.41 -2.02 3.29
C ARG A 68 9.73 -2.99 4.43
N ASP A 69 9.65 -2.47 5.65
CA ASP A 69 9.85 -3.25 6.86
C ASP A 69 8.78 -4.34 7.03
N SER A 70 8.95 -5.19 8.05
CA SER A 70 8.02 -6.29 8.32
C SER A 70 6.59 -5.80 8.52
N ASN A 71 6.40 -4.61 9.12
CA ASN A 71 5.07 -4.06 9.35
C ASN A 71 4.38 -3.67 8.03
N VAL A 72 5.07 -3.00 7.10
CA VAL A 72 4.50 -2.67 5.79
C VAL A 72 4.13 -3.95 5.03
N ARG A 73 5.03 -4.94 5.00
CA ARG A 73 4.80 -6.20 4.29
C ARG A 73 3.63 -6.99 4.87
N ASN A 74 3.52 -7.05 6.20
CA ASN A 74 2.38 -7.70 6.85
C ASN A 74 1.05 -7.03 6.48
N VAL A 75 1.02 -5.69 6.44
CA VAL A 75 -0.19 -4.97 6.00
C VAL A 75 -0.55 -5.28 4.55
N VAL A 76 0.44 -5.42 3.66
CA VAL A 76 0.21 -5.84 2.27
C VAL A 76 -0.34 -7.26 2.21
N ILE A 77 0.28 -8.21 2.92
CA ILE A 77 -0.18 -9.61 3.01
C ILE A 77 -1.62 -9.66 3.51
N ASP A 78 -1.94 -8.98 4.61
CA ASP A 78 -3.29 -8.94 5.18
C ASP A 78 -4.32 -8.43 4.17
N GLU A 79 -4.03 -7.33 3.47
CA GLU A 79 -4.94 -6.77 2.48
C GLU A 79 -5.06 -7.66 1.23
N LEU A 80 -4.00 -8.32 0.80
CA LEU A 80 -4.03 -9.27 -0.33
C LEU A 80 -4.88 -10.50 0.01
N LEU A 81 -4.67 -11.09 1.19
CA LEU A 81 -5.48 -12.21 1.68
C LEU A 81 -6.96 -11.84 1.78
N ARG A 82 -7.28 -10.65 2.30
CA ARG A 82 -8.66 -10.13 2.37
C ARG A 82 -9.31 -9.92 1.00
N ASN A 83 -8.51 -9.70 -0.03
CA ASN A 83 -8.99 -9.56 -1.41
C ASN A 83 -8.99 -10.87 -2.21
N GLY A 84 -8.53 -11.98 -1.61
CA GLY A 84 -8.44 -13.28 -2.28
C GLY A 84 -7.22 -13.45 -3.18
N CYS A 85 -6.25 -12.53 -3.11
CA CYS A 85 -4.99 -12.56 -3.85
C CYS A 85 -3.95 -13.39 -3.09
N LEU A 86 -4.22 -14.70 -2.92
CA LEU A 86 -3.39 -15.59 -2.12
C LEU A 86 -1.97 -15.73 -2.70
N ASP A 87 -1.84 -15.87 -4.02
CA ASP A 87 -0.54 -16.07 -4.67
C ASP A 87 0.38 -14.86 -4.46
N ASP A 88 -0.17 -13.64 -4.63
CA ASP A 88 0.57 -12.40 -4.38
C ASP A 88 0.98 -12.28 -2.89
N ALA A 89 0.10 -12.67 -1.97
CA ALA A 89 0.39 -12.65 -0.54
C ALA A 89 1.52 -13.62 -0.18
N LEU A 90 1.50 -14.82 -0.76
CA LEU A 90 2.56 -15.82 -0.59
C LEU A 90 3.88 -15.34 -1.17
N GLN A 91 3.87 -14.69 -2.34
CA GLN A 91 5.08 -14.11 -2.92
C GLN A 91 5.73 -13.10 -1.97
N VAL A 92 4.95 -12.20 -1.37
CA VAL A 92 5.48 -11.21 -0.40
C VAL A 92 6.04 -11.91 0.84
N LEU A 93 5.39 -12.96 1.32
CA LEU A 93 5.86 -13.75 2.47
C LEU A 93 7.15 -14.51 2.13
N ASP A 94 7.25 -15.11 0.95
CA ASP A 94 8.43 -15.84 0.49
C ASP A 94 9.65 -14.92 0.36
N GLU A 95 9.44 -13.66 -0.01
CA GLU A 95 10.49 -12.63 0.00
C GLU A 95 11.00 -12.32 1.41
N MET A 96 10.13 -12.40 2.43
CA MET A 96 10.50 -12.20 3.84
C MET A 96 11.21 -13.40 4.44
N LEU A 97 10.95 -14.60 3.92
CA LEU A 97 11.53 -15.86 4.39
C LEU A 97 12.88 -16.19 3.74
N GLN A 98 13.37 -15.36 2.82
CA GLN A 98 14.69 -15.56 2.22
C GLN A 98 15.79 -15.56 3.29
N PRO A 99 16.83 -16.40 3.18
CA PRO A 99 17.87 -16.55 4.21
C PRO A 99 18.59 -15.25 4.62
N ASN A 100 18.58 -14.25 3.74
CA ASN A 100 19.21 -12.94 3.94
C ASN A 100 18.20 -11.79 3.98
N ALA A 101 16.92 -12.08 4.27
CA ALA A 101 15.91 -11.06 4.37
C ALA A 101 16.21 -10.11 5.53
N GLU A 102 16.31 -8.82 5.22
CA GLU A 102 16.55 -7.76 6.22
C GLU A 102 15.37 -7.61 7.20
N PHE A 103 14.17 -8.00 6.76
CA PHE A 103 12.92 -7.87 7.50
C PHE A 103 12.16 -9.22 7.49
N PRO A 104 12.44 -10.11 8.45
CA PRO A 104 11.76 -11.40 8.54
C PRO A 104 10.29 -11.25 9.00
N PRO A 105 9.45 -12.29 8.85
CA PRO A 105 8.09 -12.30 9.36
C PRO A 105 8.06 -12.15 10.89
N ASN A 106 6.97 -11.60 11.41
CA ASN A 106 6.75 -11.50 12.84
C ASN A 106 6.55 -12.91 13.43
N GLU A 107 7.12 -13.19 14.61
CA GLU A 107 6.87 -14.43 15.38
C GLU A 107 5.44 -14.51 15.94
#